data_AF-A0A956YQF1-F1
#
_entry.id   AF-A0A956YQF1-F1
#
_cell.length_a   1.000
_cell.length_b   1.000
_cell.length_c   1.000
_cell.angle_alpha   90.00
_cell.angle_beta   90.00
_cell.angle_gamma   90.00
#
_symmetry.space_group_name_H-M   'P 1'
#
loop_
_entity.id
_entity.type
_entity.pdbx_description
1 polymer ?
#
loop_
_entity_poly.entity_id
_entity_poly.type
_entity_poly.pdbx_seq_one_letter_code
_entity_poly.pdbx_strand_id
1 'polypeptide(L)'
;LPLTRAQILGGKMLARFILGMIQYAIVFVFGYFLGVRYGNDPVALGLTMVLFALCITALTLALSTLLKNENQAGAITLLLTLTLAPLGGAWWPLEIVPDWMRTIGHISPVAWAMDSYSSLIFHGGGLADVLLPLGVLAALTIVFFLLGVVRFRIE
;
A
#
# COMPACT_ATOMS: atom_id res chain seq x y z
N LEU A 1 -19.71 12.75 24.29
CA LEU A 1 -20.36 12.49 22.98
C LEU A 1 -19.86 11.14 22.47
N PRO A 2 -20.73 10.21 22.07
CA PRO A 2 -20.30 8.92 21.54
C PRO A 2 -19.49 9.14 20.24
N LEU A 3 -18.31 8.54 20.15
CA LEU A 3 -17.45 8.63 18.96
C LEU A 3 -18.08 7.87 17.79
N THR A 4 -18.04 8.46 16.60
CA THR A 4 -18.52 7.79 15.38
C THR A 4 -17.57 6.67 14.97
N ARG A 5 -18.09 5.65 14.26
CA ARG A 5 -17.28 4.54 13.70
C ARG A 5 -16.12 5.03 12.86
N ALA A 6 -16.35 6.07 12.06
CA ALA A 6 -15.34 6.70 11.22
C ALA A 6 -14.22 7.35 12.04
N GLN A 7 -14.52 7.96 13.19
CA GLN A 7 -13.50 8.54 14.08
C GLN A 7 -12.63 7.47 14.73
N ILE A 8 -13.24 6.36 15.19
CA ILE A 8 -12.50 5.25 15.82
C ILE A 8 -11.59 4.57 14.78
N LEU A 9 -12.13 4.22 13.61
CA LEU A 9 -11.37 3.61 12.53
C LEU A 9 -10.30 4.55 11.97
N GLY A 10 -10.64 5.82 11.76
CA GLY A 10 -9.71 6.84 11.29
C GLY A 10 -8.52 7.01 12.23
N GLY A 11 -8.75 7.03 13.55
CA GLY A 11 -7.67 7.09 14.54
C GLY A 11 -6.75 5.85 14.49
N LYS A 12 -7.33 4.65 14.40
CA LYS A 12 -6.56 3.40 14.25
C LYS A 12 -5.76 3.38 12.95
N MET A 13 -6.37 3.82 11.85
CA MET A 13 -5.74 3.92 10.54
C MET A 13 -4.56 4.90 10.59
N LEU A 14 -4.74 6.07 11.18
CA LEU A 14 -3.69 7.08 11.29
C LEU A 14 -2.49 6.56 12.09
N ALA A 15 -2.73 5.87 13.21
CA ALA A 15 -1.66 5.28 14.01
C ALA A 15 -0.84 4.24 13.21
N ARG A 16 -1.52 3.35 12.47
CA ARG A 16 -0.87 2.34 11.61
C ARG A 16 -0.13 2.97 10.43
N PHE A 17 -0.73 3.99 9.82
CA PHE A 17 -0.13 4.76 8.74
C PHE A 17 1.19 5.43 9.19
N ILE A 18 1.19 6.12 10.33
CA ILE A 18 2.40 6.77 10.88
C ILE A 18 3.50 5.73 11.10
N LEU A 19 3.15 4.57 11.67
CA LEU A 19 4.10 3.48 11.88
C LEU A 19 4.67 2.93 10.56
N GLY A 20 3.85 2.86 9.50
CA GLY A 20 4.31 2.53 8.15
C GLY A 20 5.24 3.58 7.55
N MET A 21 4.93 4.87 7.73
CA MET A 21 5.78 5.96 7.26
C MET A 21 7.13 6.00 7.98
N ILE A 22 7.17 5.67 9.27
CA ILE A 22 8.42 5.52 10.02
C ILE A 22 9.25 4.37 9.43
N GLN A 23 8.64 3.23 9.13
CA GLN A 23 9.34 2.11 8.46
C GLN A 23 9.90 2.52 7.11
N TYR A 24 9.11 3.23 6.29
CA TYR A 24 9.59 3.78 5.01
C TYR A 24 10.79 4.69 5.21
N ALA A 25 10.70 5.64 6.15
CA ALA A 25 11.79 6.56 6.44
C ALA A 25 13.07 5.81 6.82
N ILE A 26 12.97 4.82 7.71
CA ILE A 26 14.12 4.00 8.13
C ILE A 26 14.77 3.31 6.93
N VAL A 27 13.97 2.59 6.13
CA VAL A 27 14.48 1.83 4.98
C VAL A 27 15.11 2.74 3.93
N PHE A 28 14.45 3.84 3.59
CA PHE A 28 14.94 4.73 2.53
C PHE A 28 16.18 5.51 2.96
N VAL A 29 16.21 6.02 4.20
CA VAL A 29 17.38 6.69 4.76
C VAL A 29 18.57 5.72 4.81
N PHE A 30 18.34 4.49 5.29
CA PHE A 30 19.40 3.49 5.34
C PHE A 30 19.91 3.13 3.93
N GLY A 31 19.03 2.92 2.96
CA GLY A 31 19.43 2.65 1.58
C GLY A 31 20.18 3.82 0.94
N TYR A 32 19.84 5.07 1.27
CA TYR A 32 20.61 6.24 0.82
C TYR A 32 22.06 6.20 1.32
N PHE A 33 22.28 5.83 2.59
CA PHE A 33 23.62 5.65 3.16
C PHE A 33 24.38 4.48 2.53
N LEU A 34 23.68 3.46 2.04
CA LEU A 34 24.26 2.36 1.26
C LEU A 34 24.54 2.73 -0.22
N GLY A 35 24.26 3.97 -0.62
CA GLY A 35 24.53 4.46 -1.99
C GLY A 35 23.36 4.32 -2.97
N VAL A 36 22.18 3.88 -2.51
CA VAL A 36 20.97 3.84 -3.35
C VAL A 36 20.57 5.26 -3.78
N ARG A 37 20.15 5.40 -5.04
CA ARG A 37 19.65 6.65 -5.63
C ARG A 37 18.20 6.43 -6.04
N TYR A 38 17.29 7.22 -5.46
CA TYR A 38 15.83 7.01 -5.60
C TYR A 38 15.20 7.88 -6.70
N GLY A 39 15.93 8.17 -7.77
CA GLY A 39 15.48 9.07 -8.84
C GLY A 39 15.57 10.55 -8.47
N ASN A 40 15.02 11.39 -9.36
CA ASN A 40 15.13 12.86 -9.28
C ASN A 40 13.88 13.55 -8.72
N ASP A 41 12.75 12.83 -8.56
CA ASP A 41 11.48 13.39 -8.10
C ASP A 41 11.10 12.83 -6.71
N PRO A 42 11.64 13.42 -5.62
CA PRO A 42 11.33 12.97 -4.26
C PRO A 42 9.87 13.22 -3.87
N VAL A 43 9.17 14.12 -4.54
CA VAL A 43 7.76 14.44 -4.25
C VAL A 43 6.87 13.30 -4.77
N ALA A 44 7.07 12.88 -6.02
CA ALA A 44 6.35 11.75 -6.59
C ALA A 44 6.62 10.45 -5.81
N LEU A 45 7.86 10.26 -5.35
CA LEU A 45 8.24 9.13 -4.51
C LEU A 45 7.53 9.17 -3.15
N GLY A 46 7.53 10.32 -2.48
CA GLY A 46 6.83 10.50 -1.20
C GLY A 46 5.32 10.30 -1.33
N LEU A 47 4.70 10.80 -2.39
CA LEU A 47 3.27 10.57 -2.67
C LEU A 47 2.95 9.09 -2.87
N THR A 48 3.81 8.36 -3.59
CA THR A 48 3.68 6.91 -3.77
C THR A 48 3.70 6.18 -2.43
N MET A 49 4.66 6.50 -1.55
CA MET A 49 4.75 5.91 -0.20
C MET A 49 3.48 6.19 0.62
N VAL A 50 3.02 7.45 0.63
CA VAL A 50 1.85 7.87 1.39
C VAL A 50 0.60 7.14 0.92
N LEU A 51 0.31 7.16 -0.38
CA LEU A 51 -0.90 6.54 -0.92
C LEU A 51 -0.87 5.02 -0.79
N PHE A 52 0.27 4.39 -1.00
CA PHE A 52 0.39 2.95 -0.81
C PHE A 52 0.23 2.56 0.67
N ALA A 53 0.88 3.28 1.60
CA ALA A 53 0.72 3.04 3.03
C ALA A 53 -0.72 3.21 3.48
N LEU A 54 -1.41 4.26 3.03
CA LEU A 54 -2.84 4.46 3.30
C LEU A 54 -3.68 3.33 2.71
N CYS A 55 -3.43 2.93 1.46
CA CYS A 55 -4.17 1.87 0.79
C CYS A 55 -4.06 0.53 1.51
N ILE A 56 -2.84 0.12 1.87
CA ILE A 56 -2.61 -1.15 2.59
C ILE A 56 -3.18 -1.09 4.00
N THR A 57 -3.10 0.06 4.67
CA THR A 57 -3.71 0.24 5.99
C THR A 57 -5.24 0.15 5.92
N ALA A 58 -5.86 0.78 4.92
CA ALA A 58 -7.30 0.69 4.69
C ALA A 58 -7.72 -0.75 4.38
N LEU A 59 -6.96 -1.47 3.55
CA LEU A 59 -7.20 -2.88 3.23
C LEU A 59 -7.14 -3.78 4.47
N THR A 60 -6.06 -3.68 5.25
CA THR A 60 -5.89 -4.48 6.47
C THR A 60 -6.93 -4.15 7.53
N LEU A 61 -7.33 -2.88 7.64
CA LEU A 61 -8.41 -2.47 8.54
C LEU A 61 -9.76 -3.05 8.09
N ALA A 62 -10.09 -2.98 6.80
CA ALA A 62 -11.30 -3.59 6.27
C ALA A 62 -11.34 -5.11 6.50
N LEU A 63 -10.22 -5.79 6.25
CA LEU A 63 -10.07 -7.22 6.49
C LEU A 63 -10.20 -7.56 7.98
N SER A 64 -9.70 -6.71 8.87
CA SER A 64 -9.77 -6.94 10.31
C SER A 64 -11.20 -7.07 10.84
N THR A 65 -12.18 -6.46 10.16
CA THR A 65 -13.61 -6.58 10.51
C THR A 65 -14.18 -7.99 10.29
N LEU A 66 -13.46 -8.87 9.58
CA LEU A 66 -13.87 -10.24 9.25
C LEU A 66 -13.16 -11.29 10.12
N LEU A 67 -12.18 -10.86 10.91
CA LEU A 67 -11.33 -11.74 11.70
C LEU A 67 -11.94 -11.93 13.08
N LYS A 68 -11.98 -13.18 13.55
CA LYS A 68 -12.58 -13.52 14.84
C LYS A 68 -11.57 -13.59 15.98
N ASN A 69 -10.30 -13.81 15.67
CA ASN A 69 -9.22 -13.94 16.66
C ASN A 69 -7.85 -13.59 16.06
N GLU A 70 -6.85 -13.43 16.93
CA GLU A 70 -5.49 -13.03 16.53
C GLU A 70 -4.78 -14.08 15.67
N ASN A 71 -5.00 -15.37 15.91
CA ASN A 71 -4.42 -16.44 15.08
C ASN A 71 -4.90 -16.36 13.63
N GLN A 72 -6.19 -16.10 13.42
CA GLN A 72 -6.76 -15.89 12.10
C GLN A 72 -6.18 -14.64 11.42
N ALA A 73 -5.91 -13.58 12.20
CA ALA A 73 -5.25 -12.38 11.70
C ALA A 73 -3.82 -12.63 11.23
N GLY A 74 -3.04 -13.37 12.02
CA GLY A 74 -1.68 -13.77 11.65
C GLY A 74 -1.66 -14.61 10.37
N ALA A 75 -2.51 -15.65 10.30
CA ALA A 75 -2.60 -16.52 9.12
C ALA A 75 -3.01 -15.76 7.85
N ILE A 76 -4.02 -14.89 7.92
CA ILE A 76 -4.46 -14.11 6.75
C ILE A 76 -3.39 -13.11 6.33
N THR A 77 -2.71 -12.46 7.28
CA THR A 77 -1.61 -11.54 6.95
C THR A 77 -0.48 -12.26 6.22
N LEU A 78 -0.10 -13.46 6.70
CA LEU A 78 0.91 -14.28 6.04
C LEU A 78 0.49 -14.69 4.63
N LEU A 79 -0.74 -15.21 4.46
CA LEU A 79 -1.28 -15.60 3.16
C LEU A 79 -1.31 -14.42 2.18
N LEU A 80 -1.77 -13.26 2.61
CA LEU A 80 -1.81 -12.06 1.76
C LEU A 80 -0.41 -11.59 1.40
N THR A 81 0.55 -11.66 2.32
CA THR A 81 1.94 -11.27 2.04
C THR A 81 2.56 -12.19 0.98
N LEU A 82 2.42 -13.50 1.16
CA LEU A 82 2.98 -14.51 0.25
C LEU A 82 2.30 -14.56 -1.11
N THR A 83 1.08 -14.02 -1.23
CA THR A 83 0.35 -13.96 -2.50
C THR A 83 0.54 -12.62 -3.18
N LEU A 84 0.31 -11.51 -2.49
CA LEU A 84 0.36 -10.16 -3.07
C LEU A 84 1.78 -9.70 -3.39
N ALA A 85 2.80 -10.10 -2.64
CA ALA A 85 4.18 -9.70 -2.93
C ALA A 85 4.68 -10.22 -4.30
N PRO A 86 4.55 -11.52 -4.62
CA PRO A 86 4.89 -12.01 -5.95
C PRO A 86 3.92 -11.55 -7.04
N LEU A 87 2.60 -11.57 -6.78
CA LEU A 87 1.60 -11.13 -7.78
C LEU A 87 1.73 -9.65 -8.16
N GLY A 88 2.02 -8.80 -7.19
CA GLY A 88 2.17 -7.37 -7.38
C GLY A 88 3.57 -6.94 -7.79
N GLY A 89 4.48 -7.88 -8.03
CA GLY A 89 5.82 -7.58 -8.52
C GLY A 89 6.79 -6.99 -7.50
N ALA A 90 6.54 -7.17 -6.20
CA ALA A 90 7.49 -6.77 -5.16
C ALA A 90 8.71 -7.70 -5.08
N TRP A 91 8.57 -8.96 -5.54
CA TRP A 91 9.68 -9.93 -5.62
C TRP A 91 10.39 -9.94 -6.96
N TRP A 92 9.66 -9.68 -8.04
CA TRP A 92 10.18 -9.60 -9.40
C TRP A 92 9.46 -8.50 -10.17
N PRO A 93 10.12 -7.80 -11.10
CA PRO A 93 9.45 -6.81 -11.95
C PRO A 93 8.29 -7.44 -12.73
N LEU A 94 7.15 -6.75 -12.82
CA LEU A 94 6.04 -7.21 -13.68
C LEU A 94 6.33 -7.05 -15.17
N GLU A 95 7.42 -6.39 -15.54
CA GLU A 95 7.86 -6.20 -16.92
C GLU A 95 8.40 -7.50 -17.54
N ILE A 96 8.82 -8.47 -16.72
CA ILE A 96 9.41 -9.74 -17.19
C ILE A 96 8.44 -10.92 -17.18
N VAL A 97 7.20 -10.72 -16.72
CA VAL A 97 6.18 -11.78 -16.66
C VAL A 97 5.20 -11.68 -17.83
N PRO A 98 4.47 -12.77 -18.18
CA PRO A 98 3.47 -12.72 -19.25
C PRO A 98 2.35 -11.69 -19.00
N ASP A 99 1.77 -11.14 -20.07
CA ASP A 99 0.77 -10.06 -20.01
C ASP A 99 -0.46 -10.40 -19.16
N TRP A 100 -0.91 -11.66 -19.19
CA TRP A 100 -2.04 -12.11 -18.38
C TRP A 100 -1.73 -12.03 -16.88
N MET A 101 -0.50 -12.36 -16.48
CA MET A 101 -0.06 -12.31 -15.09
C MET A 101 0.11 -10.87 -14.64
N ARG A 102 0.66 -10.00 -15.51
CA ARG A 102 0.71 -8.56 -15.28
C ARG A 102 -0.69 -7.99 -15.04
N THR A 103 -1.66 -8.34 -15.89
CA THR A 103 -3.06 -7.89 -15.77
C THR A 103 -3.68 -8.31 -14.44
N ILE A 104 -3.50 -9.56 -14.01
CA ILE A 104 -3.99 -10.04 -12.71
C ILE A 104 -3.27 -9.32 -11.56
N GLY A 105 -1.96 -9.08 -11.69
CA GLY A 105 -1.18 -8.34 -10.70
C GLY A 105 -1.75 -6.95 -10.41
N HIS A 106 -2.26 -6.25 -11.42
CA HIS A 106 -2.86 -4.92 -11.32
C HIS A 106 -4.23 -4.88 -10.62
N ILE A 107 -4.76 -6.03 -10.20
CA ILE A 107 -5.86 -6.09 -9.22
C ILE A 107 -5.35 -5.70 -7.82
N SER A 108 -4.07 -5.98 -7.54
CA SER A 108 -3.44 -5.67 -6.26
C SER A 108 -2.96 -4.22 -6.20
N PRO A 109 -3.04 -3.56 -5.03
CA PRO A 109 -2.41 -2.25 -4.83
C PRO A 109 -0.88 -2.32 -4.87
N VAL A 110 -0.30 -3.52 -4.70
CA VAL A 110 1.16 -3.73 -4.73
C VAL A 110 1.70 -3.47 -6.14
N ALA A 111 1.03 -3.97 -7.19
CA ALA A 111 1.44 -3.72 -8.58
C ALA A 111 1.54 -2.24 -8.91
N TRP A 112 0.51 -1.46 -8.57
CA TRP A 112 0.49 -0.01 -8.83
C TRP A 112 1.62 0.73 -8.11
N ALA A 113 1.92 0.36 -6.86
CA ALA A 113 3.05 0.96 -6.15
C ALA A 113 4.40 0.56 -6.78
N MET A 114 4.56 -0.70 -7.18
CA MET A 114 5.78 -1.18 -7.83
C MET A 114 6.02 -0.53 -9.19
N ASP A 115 4.96 -0.28 -9.96
CA ASP A 115 5.05 0.47 -11.22
C ASP A 115 5.53 1.91 -10.98
N SER A 116 4.99 2.59 -9.95
CA SER A 116 5.48 3.92 -9.56
C SER A 116 6.96 3.89 -9.16
N TYR A 117 7.37 2.94 -8.32
CA TYR A 117 8.76 2.82 -7.89
C TYR A 117 9.67 2.50 -9.08
N SER A 118 9.25 1.62 -10.00
CA SER A 118 10.02 1.29 -11.20
C SER A 118 10.23 2.51 -12.09
N SER A 119 9.16 3.27 -12.34
CA SER A 119 9.19 4.48 -13.15
C SER A 119 10.12 5.55 -12.54
N LEU A 120 9.98 5.83 -11.24
CA LEU A 120 10.71 6.90 -10.57
C LEU A 120 12.19 6.54 -10.31
N ILE A 121 12.48 5.30 -9.90
CA ILE A 121 13.83 4.90 -9.46
C ILE A 121 14.68 4.41 -10.64
N PHE A 122 14.13 3.59 -11.53
CA PHE A 122 14.91 2.93 -12.57
C PHE A 122 14.80 3.62 -13.94
N HIS A 123 13.67 4.25 -14.22
CA HIS A 123 13.41 4.86 -15.54
C HIS A 123 13.57 6.39 -15.55
N GLY A 124 13.88 7.01 -14.41
CA GLY A 124 14.07 8.45 -14.30
C GLY A 124 12.80 9.27 -14.54
N GLY A 125 11.62 8.66 -14.40
CA GLY A 125 10.32 9.32 -14.50
C GLY A 125 10.08 10.34 -13.39
N GLY A 126 9.06 11.17 -13.58
CA GLY A 126 8.60 12.14 -12.61
C GLY A 126 7.12 11.97 -12.25
N LEU A 127 6.55 12.98 -11.60
CA LEU A 127 5.16 12.95 -11.15
C LEU A 127 4.15 12.61 -12.25
N ALA A 128 4.36 13.14 -13.47
CA ALA A 128 3.45 12.91 -14.60
C ALA A 128 3.33 11.42 -14.98
N ASP A 129 4.44 10.67 -14.87
CA ASP A 129 4.52 9.27 -15.25
C ASP A 129 3.81 8.34 -14.26
N VAL A 130 3.55 8.82 -13.04
CA VAL A 130 2.94 8.04 -11.96
C VAL A 130 1.53 8.50 -11.58
N LEU A 131 0.95 9.47 -12.29
CA LEU A 131 -0.40 9.97 -11.98
C LEU A 131 -1.47 8.87 -11.99
N LEU A 132 -1.40 7.94 -12.95
CA LEU A 132 -2.34 6.83 -13.04
C LEU A 132 -2.21 5.89 -11.83
N PRO A 133 -1.03 5.32 -11.52
CA PRO A 133 -0.84 4.55 -10.29
C PRO A 133 -1.28 5.26 -9.01
N LEU A 134 -0.94 6.54 -8.85
CA LEU A 134 -1.35 7.34 -7.69
C LEU A 134 -2.88 7.47 -7.61
N GLY A 135 -3.54 7.74 -8.74
CA GLY A 135 -5.00 7.81 -8.83
C GLY A 135 -5.68 6.50 -8.45
N VAL A 136 -5.14 5.37 -8.90
CA VAL A 136 -5.65 4.03 -8.56
C VAL A 136 -5.46 3.74 -7.07
N LEU A 137 -4.28 4.01 -6.50
CA LEU A 137 -4.03 3.81 -5.07
C LEU A 137 -4.95 4.68 -4.20
N ALA A 138 -5.20 5.93 -4.59
CA ALA A 138 -6.15 6.80 -3.91
C ALA A 138 -7.58 6.26 -3.98
N ALA A 139 -8.02 5.80 -5.16
CA ALA A 139 -9.34 5.20 -5.33
C ALA A 139 -9.51 3.93 -4.48
N LEU A 140 -8.52 3.03 -4.51
CA LEU A 140 -8.53 1.82 -3.69
C LEU A 140 -8.54 2.13 -2.18
N THR A 141 -7.80 3.16 -1.75
CA THR A 141 -7.82 3.63 -0.36
C THR A 141 -9.23 4.02 0.08
N ILE A 142 -9.94 4.82 -0.74
CA ILE A 142 -11.31 5.24 -0.45
C ILE A 142 -12.24 4.02 -0.39
N VAL A 143 -12.14 3.11 -1.36
CA VAL A 143 -12.96 1.89 -1.42
C VAL A 143 -12.75 1.02 -0.18
N PHE A 144 -11.51 0.70 0.18
CA PHE A 144 -11.22 -0.13 1.35
C PHE A 144 -11.61 0.56 2.66
N PHE A 145 -11.39 1.87 2.78
CA PHE A 145 -11.79 2.61 3.97
C PHE A 145 -13.32 2.58 4.15
N LEU A 146 -14.08 2.85 3.08
CA LEU A 146 -15.55 2.78 3.12
C LEU A 146 -16.04 1.38 3.48
N LEU A 147 -15.44 0.33 2.91
CA LEU A 147 -15.75 -1.06 3.26
C LEU A 147 -15.49 -1.34 4.74
N GLY A 148 -14.38 -0.85 5.28
CA GLY A 148 -14.06 -0.94 6.71
C GLY A 148 -15.10 -0.22 7.58
N VAL A 149 -15.49 1.00 7.22
CA VAL A 149 -16.50 1.79 7.96
C VAL A 149 -17.87 1.11 7.99
N VAL A 150 -18.32 0.58 6.85
CA VAL A 150 -19.62 -0.09 6.75
C VAL A 150 -19.65 -1.40 7.53
N ARG A 151 -18.55 -2.18 7.51
CA ARG A 151 -18.46 -3.48 8.20
C ARG A 151 -18.18 -3.36 9.69
N PHE A 152 -17.57 -2.27 10.14
CA PHE A 152 -17.21 -2.11 11.55
C PHE A 152 -18.45 -2.03 12.45
N ARG A 153 -18.55 -2.95 13.39
CA ARG A 153 -19.52 -2.93 14.49
C ARG A 153 -18.83 -2.43 15.75
N ILE A 154 -19.46 -1.49 16.43
CA ILE A 154 -19.03 -1.05 17.76
C ILE A 154 -19.55 -2.13 18.72
N GLU A 155 -18.67 -3.01 19.15
CA GLU A 155 -18.90 -3.86 20.33
C GLU A 155 -18.57 -3.06 21.60
#